data_AF-A0A959RFK2-F1
#
_entry.id   AF-A0A959RFK2-F1
#
_cell.length_a   1.000
_cell.length_b   1.000
_cell.length_c   1.000
_cell.angle_alpha   90.00
_cell.angle_beta   90.00
_cell.angle_gamma   90.00
#
_symmetry.space_group_name_H-M   'P 1'
#
loop_
_entity.id
_entity.type
_entity.pdbx_description
1 polymer ?
#
loop_
_entity_poly.entity_id
_entity_poly.type
_entity_poly.pdbx_seq_one_letter_code
_entity_poly.pdbx_strand_id
1 'polypeptide(L)'
;MDPKELELIRHFLSTISYRAEKALEKAPENFPDLQLRDGVRTPKEIMHHINELIIRTKARVLNRDLNSIVVEPLGWEDEVNRLFFSVNELDNAVVEHQDNIDPELARRLLQGPLADTMTHIGQLAMLRRVAGSPIIAENFMGADIGAGKIKKKK
;
A
#
# COMPACT_ATOMS: atom_id res chain seq x y z
N MET A 1 -16.35 12.13 -9.76
CA MET A 1 -15.10 11.79 -10.49
C MET A 1 -15.46 11.25 -11.87
N ASP A 2 -14.64 11.45 -12.90
CA ASP A 2 -14.86 10.79 -14.19
C ASP A 2 -14.76 9.25 -14.04
N PRO A 3 -15.63 8.44 -14.69
CA PRO A 3 -15.59 6.98 -14.54
C PRO A 3 -14.22 6.35 -14.84
N LYS A 4 -13.45 6.92 -15.75
CA LYS A 4 -12.12 6.43 -16.11
C LYS A 4 -11.06 6.82 -15.08
N GLU A 5 -11.17 8.01 -14.49
CA GLU A 5 -10.33 8.39 -13.34
C GLU A 5 -10.56 7.44 -12.16
N LEU A 6 -11.83 7.10 -11.88
CA LEU A 6 -12.19 6.14 -10.84
C LEU A 6 -11.58 4.77 -11.14
N GLU A 7 -11.77 4.27 -12.35
CA GLU A 7 -11.20 2.98 -12.77
C GLU A 7 -9.68 2.93 -12.59
N LEU A 8 -8.97 3.99 -12.99
CA LEU A 8 -7.51 4.06 -12.87
C LEU A 8 -7.04 4.09 -11.41
N ILE A 9 -7.69 4.86 -10.54
CA ILE A 9 -7.34 4.87 -9.10
C ILE A 9 -7.56 3.49 -8.50
N ARG A 10 -8.71 2.87 -8.75
CA ARG A 10 -9.03 1.53 -8.24
C ARG A 10 -8.07 0.47 -8.78
N HIS A 11 -7.69 0.56 -10.06
CA HIS A 11 -6.67 -0.31 -10.65
C HIS A 11 -5.30 -0.11 -9.97
N PHE A 12 -4.94 1.12 -9.64
CA PHE A 12 -3.69 1.42 -8.94
C PHE A 12 -3.69 0.86 -7.50
N LEU A 13 -4.82 0.93 -6.78
CA LEU A 13 -4.98 0.29 -5.47
C LEU A 13 -4.85 -1.24 -5.55
N SER A 14 -5.49 -1.88 -6.55
CA SER A 14 -5.28 -3.31 -6.82
C SER A 14 -3.80 -3.61 -7.10
N THR A 15 -3.13 -2.76 -7.87
CA THR A 15 -1.70 -2.88 -8.17
C THR A 15 -0.84 -2.79 -6.91
N ILE A 16 -1.12 -1.84 -6.00
CA ILE A 16 -0.46 -1.73 -4.69
C ILE A 16 -0.60 -3.05 -3.92
N SER A 17 -1.83 -3.57 -3.79
CA SER A 17 -2.07 -4.81 -3.05
C SER A 17 -1.35 -6.02 -3.68
N TYR A 18 -1.33 -6.11 -5.02
CA TYR A 18 -0.63 -7.17 -5.74
C TYR A 18 0.88 -7.10 -5.53
N ARG A 19 1.46 -5.91 -5.66
CA ARG A 19 2.90 -5.68 -5.51
C ARG A 19 3.35 -5.90 -4.06
N ALA A 20 2.52 -5.54 -3.09
CA ALA A 20 2.73 -5.85 -1.69
C ALA A 20 2.71 -7.36 -1.43
N GLU A 21 1.70 -8.10 -1.95
CA GLU A 21 1.65 -9.58 -1.85
C GLU A 21 2.98 -10.20 -2.33
N LYS A 22 3.48 -9.76 -3.48
CA LYS A 22 4.76 -10.23 -4.03
C LYS A 22 5.97 -9.88 -3.18
N ALA A 23 5.97 -8.70 -2.56
CA ALA A 23 7.06 -8.28 -1.69
C ALA A 23 7.11 -9.07 -0.36
N LEU A 24 5.96 -9.57 0.09
CA LEU A 24 5.83 -10.28 1.37
C LEU A 24 5.87 -11.80 1.22
N GLU A 25 5.59 -12.32 0.03
CA GLU A 25 5.57 -13.76 -0.23
C GLU A 25 6.88 -14.45 0.17
N LYS A 26 6.77 -15.47 1.03
CA LYS A 26 7.88 -16.30 1.51
C LYS A 26 9.03 -15.50 2.15
N ALA A 27 8.71 -14.40 2.82
CA ALA A 27 9.68 -13.66 3.63
C ALA A 27 10.28 -14.57 4.72
N PRO A 28 11.61 -14.55 4.96
CA PRO A 28 12.20 -15.30 6.06
C PRO A 28 11.73 -14.72 7.41
N GLU A 29 11.76 -15.53 8.45
CA GLU A 29 11.23 -15.17 9.78
C GLU A 29 11.88 -13.91 10.36
N ASN A 30 13.17 -13.69 10.10
CA ASN A 30 13.91 -12.52 10.56
C ASN A 30 13.76 -11.29 9.64
N PHE A 31 12.98 -11.38 8.56
CA PHE A 31 12.79 -10.27 7.63
C PHE A 31 12.24 -9.00 8.30
N PRO A 32 11.22 -9.06 9.18
CA PRO A 32 10.62 -7.85 9.75
C PRO A 32 11.62 -6.98 10.52
N ASP A 33 12.62 -7.61 11.13
CA ASP A 33 13.62 -6.98 11.99
C ASP A 33 14.97 -6.78 11.29
N LEU A 34 15.05 -6.98 9.97
CA LEU A 34 16.28 -6.80 9.20
C LEU A 34 16.71 -5.33 9.23
N GLN A 35 17.76 -5.04 10.01
CA GLN A 35 18.39 -3.74 10.11
C GLN A 35 19.69 -3.69 9.29
N LEU A 36 19.75 -2.84 8.26
CA LEU A 36 20.97 -2.70 7.45
C LEU A 36 22.03 -1.81 8.09
N ARG A 37 21.60 -0.69 8.67
CA ARG A 37 22.44 0.30 9.37
C ARG A 37 21.55 1.23 10.16
N ASP A 38 22.07 1.82 11.23
CA ASP A 38 21.40 2.88 11.98
C ASP A 38 20.78 3.95 11.05
N GLY A 39 19.52 4.27 11.31
CA GLY A 39 18.72 5.25 10.57
C GLY A 39 18.01 4.71 9.31
N VAL A 40 18.28 3.47 8.87
CA VAL A 40 17.50 2.83 7.81
C VAL A 40 16.29 2.13 8.43
N ARG A 41 15.08 2.35 7.92
CA ARG A 41 13.90 1.65 8.43
C ARG A 41 14.01 0.13 8.18
N THR A 42 13.66 -0.66 9.19
CA THR A 42 13.39 -2.10 9.06
C THR A 42 12.18 -2.35 8.15
N PRO A 43 12.01 -3.56 7.59
CA PRO A 43 10.78 -3.92 6.88
C PRO A 43 9.50 -3.70 7.69
N LYS A 44 9.53 -3.96 9.01
CA LYS A 44 8.39 -3.70 9.89
C LYS A 44 8.05 -2.20 9.97
N GLU A 45 9.06 -1.34 10.14
CA GLU A 45 8.85 0.12 10.15
C GLU A 45 8.40 0.66 8.79
N ILE A 46 8.89 0.09 7.69
CA ILE A 46 8.40 0.42 6.34
C ILE A 46 6.93 0.02 6.21
N MET A 47 6.54 -1.18 6.65
CA MET A 47 5.15 -1.64 6.60
C MET A 47 4.23 -0.75 7.44
N HIS A 48 4.65 -0.43 8.66
CA HIS A 48 3.93 0.51 9.51
C HIS A 48 3.68 1.84 8.79
N HIS A 49 4.72 2.41 8.18
CA HIS A 49 4.62 3.66 7.45
C HIS A 49 3.69 3.57 6.23
N ILE A 50 3.71 2.46 5.49
CA ILE A 50 2.75 2.23 4.42
C ILE A 50 1.31 2.25 4.97
N ASN A 51 1.05 1.61 6.11
CA ASN A 51 -0.26 1.65 6.74
C ASN A 51 -0.67 3.08 7.14
N GLU A 52 0.25 3.89 7.67
CA GLU A 52 -0.01 5.31 7.92
C GLU A 52 -0.45 6.04 6.65
N LEU A 53 0.27 5.84 5.54
CA LEU A 53 -0.04 6.46 4.25
C LEU A 53 -1.44 6.08 3.78
N ILE A 54 -1.79 4.80 3.78
CA ILE A 54 -3.11 4.33 3.32
C ILE A 54 -4.24 4.83 4.22
N ILE A 55 -4.08 4.76 5.54
CA ILE A 55 -5.11 5.21 6.50
C ILE A 55 -5.33 6.72 6.38
N ARG A 56 -4.26 7.52 6.29
CA ARG A 56 -4.35 8.98 6.11
C ARG A 56 -4.93 9.34 4.73
N THR A 57 -4.65 8.55 3.70
CA THR A 57 -5.25 8.71 2.37
C THR A 57 -6.75 8.49 2.41
N LYS A 58 -7.22 7.43 3.10
CA LYS A 58 -8.65 7.22 3.33
C LYS A 58 -9.27 8.39 4.09
N ALA A 59 -8.61 8.86 5.16
CA ALA A 59 -9.08 10.03 5.90
C ALA A 59 -9.21 11.27 5.01
N ARG A 60 -8.28 11.48 4.07
CA ARG A 60 -8.35 12.57 3.09
C ARG A 60 -9.52 12.41 2.12
N VAL A 61 -9.77 11.21 1.59
CA VAL A 61 -10.94 10.92 0.74
C VAL A 61 -12.25 11.22 1.48
N LEU A 62 -12.29 10.93 2.78
CA LEU A 62 -13.43 11.20 3.65
C LEU A 62 -13.48 12.64 4.19
N ASN A 63 -12.58 13.53 3.75
CA ASN A 63 -12.45 14.91 4.22
C ASN A 63 -12.37 15.05 5.76
N ARG A 64 -11.62 14.16 6.42
CA ARG A 64 -11.38 14.16 7.87
C ARG A 64 -10.12 14.94 8.23
N ASP A 65 -10.07 15.43 9.47
CA ASP A 65 -8.86 16.08 10.01
C ASP A 65 -7.72 15.06 10.17
N LEU A 66 -6.63 15.28 9.44
CA LEU A 66 -5.47 14.39 9.45
C LEU A 66 -4.67 14.47 10.75
N ASN A 67 -4.78 15.55 11.51
CA ASN A 67 -4.08 15.71 12.79
C ASN A 67 -4.67 14.81 13.88
N SER A 68 -5.94 14.43 13.75
CA SER A 68 -6.61 13.48 14.65
C SER A 68 -6.31 12.01 14.36
N ILE A 69 -5.62 11.71 13.25
CA ILE A 69 -5.30 10.34 12.85
C ILE A 69 -4.02 9.90 13.54
N VAL A 70 -4.17 8.99 14.50
CA VAL A 70 -3.08 8.28 15.17
C VAL A 70 -3.07 6.84 14.69
N VAL A 71 -1.92 6.37 14.21
CA VAL A 71 -1.73 5.00 13.76
C VAL A 71 -0.62 4.40 14.61
N GLU A 72 -0.99 3.55 15.56
CA GLU A 72 -0.03 2.89 16.43
C GLU A 72 0.65 1.71 15.72
N PRO A 73 1.96 1.49 15.92
CA PRO A 73 2.67 0.36 15.35
C PRO A 73 2.18 -0.95 15.95
N LEU A 74 2.02 -1.97 15.11
CA LEU A 74 1.64 -3.32 15.53
C LEU A 74 2.77 -4.33 15.34
N GLY A 75 2.51 -5.58 15.72
CA GLY A 75 3.31 -6.73 15.31
C GLY A 75 3.31 -6.89 13.79
N TRP A 76 4.32 -7.58 13.26
CA TRP A 76 4.51 -7.74 11.82
C TRP A 76 3.28 -8.34 11.12
N GLU A 77 2.76 -9.45 11.66
CA GLU A 77 1.61 -10.15 11.07
C GLU A 77 0.36 -9.26 11.03
N ASP A 78 0.18 -8.43 12.04
CA ASP A 78 -0.94 -7.50 12.15
C ASP A 78 -0.77 -6.29 11.23
N GLU A 79 0.45 -5.76 11.05
CA GLU A 79 0.71 -4.72 10.06
C GLU A 79 0.47 -5.22 8.63
N VAL A 80 0.84 -6.48 8.34
CA VAL A 80 0.52 -7.11 7.05
C VAL A 80 -0.99 -7.26 6.86
N ASN A 81 -1.72 -7.73 7.89
CA ASN A 81 -3.19 -7.81 7.85
C ASN A 81 -3.82 -6.43 7.63
N ARG A 82 -3.34 -5.42 8.37
CA ARG A 82 -3.79 -4.04 8.31
C ARG A 82 -3.60 -3.44 6.93
N LEU A 83 -2.52 -3.77 6.21
CA LEU A 83 -2.29 -3.27 4.85
C LEU A 83 -3.42 -3.67 3.91
N PHE A 84 -3.67 -4.97 3.78
CA PHE A 84 -4.68 -5.48 2.84
C PHE A 84 -6.09 -5.02 3.23
N PHE A 85 -6.39 -4.99 4.53
CA PHE A 85 -7.64 -4.43 5.04
C PHE A 85 -7.77 -2.95 4.68
N SER A 86 -6.75 -2.13 4.96
CA SER A 86 -6.81 -0.68 4.78
C SER A 86 -6.85 -0.27 3.30
N VAL A 87 -6.18 -1.01 2.41
CA VAL A 87 -6.26 -0.78 0.97
C VAL A 87 -7.67 -1.10 0.45
N ASN A 88 -8.28 -2.19 0.92
CA ASN A 88 -9.67 -2.51 0.58
C ASN A 88 -10.64 -1.44 1.08
N GLU A 89 -10.44 -0.97 2.31
CA GLU A 89 -11.22 0.10 2.90
C GLU A 89 -11.05 1.44 2.18
N LEU A 90 -9.87 1.71 1.62
CA LEU A 90 -9.63 2.87 0.77
C LEU A 90 -10.33 2.73 -0.60
N ASP A 91 -10.29 1.55 -1.24
CA ASP A 91 -11.04 1.30 -2.49
C ASP A 91 -12.53 1.53 -2.30
N ASN A 92 -13.11 0.98 -1.22
CA ASN A 92 -14.51 1.20 -0.85
C ASN A 92 -14.81 2.70 -0.67
N ALA A 93 -13.99 3.42 0.10
CA ALA A 93 -14.19 4.86 0.32
C ALA A 93 -14.10 5.68 -0.98
N VAL A 94 -13.20 5.31 -1.90
CA VAL A 94 -13.07 5.97 -3.21
C VAL A 94 -14.33 5.77 -4.05
N VAL A 95 -14.93 4.57 -4.02
CA VAL A 95 -16.19 4.28 -4.73
C VAL A 95 -17.36 5.03 -4.09
N GLU A 96 -17.50 4.94 -2.77
CA GLU A 96 -18.61 5.53 -2.01
C GLU A 96 -18.62 7.06 -2.08
N HIS A 97 -17.44 7.69 -2.11
CA HIS A 97 -17.28 9.14 -2.10
C HIS A 97 -16.80 9.73 -3.44
N GLN A 98 -16.92 8.97 -4.53
CA GLN A 98 -16.43 9.38 -5.86
C GLN A 98 -16.92 10.77 -6.32
N ASP A 99 -18.11 11.19 -5.90
CA ASP A 99 -18.71 12.48 -6.27
C ASP A 99 -18.04 13.66 -5.54
N ASN A 100 -17.39 13.41 -4.40
CA ASN A 100 -16.67 14.41 -3.61
C ASN A 100 -15.18 14.49 -3.95
N ILE A 101 -14.69 13.60 -4.82
CA ILE A 101 -13.30 13.62 -5.27
C ILE A 101 -13.24 14.35 -6.61
N ASP A 102 -12.79 15.60 -6.56
CA ASP A 102 -12.53 16.38 -7.76
C ASP A 102 -11.28 15.87 -8.51
N PRO A 103 -11.11 16.24 -9.80
CA PRO A 103 -9.97 15.78 -10.60
C PRO A 103 -8.60 16.19 -10.03
N GLU A 104 -8.52 17.27 -9.27
CA GLU A 104 -7.27 17.73 -8.68
C GLU A 104 -6.89 16.87 -7.47
N LEU A 105 -7.85 16.52 -6.63
CA LEU A 105 -7.67 15.57 -5.55
C LEU A 105 -7.31 14.19 -6.11
N ALA A 106 -7.99 13.72 -7.15
CA ALA A 106 -7.66 12.45 -7.82
C ALA A 106 -6.18 12.38 -8.25
N ARG A 107 -5.68 13.44 -8.92
CA ARG A 107 -4.26 13.55 -9.29
C ARG A 107 -3.34 13.56 -8.07
N ARG A 108 -3.68 14.31 -7.02
CA ARG A 108 -2.88 14.41 -5.79
C ARG A 108 -2.81 13.09 -5.01
N LEU A 109 -3.88 12.30 -5.02
CA LEU A 109 -3.89 10.97 -4.40
C LEU A 109 -2.87 10.06 -5.10
N LEU A 110 -2.87 10.04 -6.43
CA LEU A 110 -1.90 9.27 -7.23
C LEU A 110 -0.47 9.79 -7.04
N GLN A 111 -0.27 11.11 -7.13
CA GLN A 111 1.04 11.76 -7.05
C GLN A 111 1.72 11.60 -5.68
N GLY A 112 0.95 11.74 -4.61
CA GLY A 112 1.47 11.75 -3.25
C GLY A 112 1.45 10.36 -2.62
N PRO A 113 0.44 10.06 -1.80
CA PRO A 113 0.50 8.91 -0.91
C PRO A 113 0.50 7.56 -1.63
N LEU A 114 -0.16 7.44 -2.79
CA LEU A 114 -0.21 6.17 -3.52
C LEU A 114 1.12 5.86 -4.23
N ALA A 115 1.76 6.86 -4.86
CA ALA A 115 3.11 6.71 -5.40
C ALA A 115 4.16 6.44 -4.31
N ASP A 116 4.02 7.10 -3.15
CA ASP A 116 4.90 6.90 -2.00
C ASP A 116 4.78 5.47 -1.44
N THR A 117 3.55 4.97 -1.30
CA THR A 117 3.28 3.57 -0.95
C THR A 117 4.00 2.59 -1.89
N MET A 118 3.91 2.82 -3.21
CA MET A 118 4.60 1.98 -4.20
C MET A 118 6.13 2.06 -4.07
N THR A 119 6.67 3.23 -3.73
CA THR A 119 8.11 3.43 -3.49
C THR A 119 8.58 2.60 -2.29
N HIS A 120 7.81 2.61 -1.21
CA HIS A 120 8.09 1.81 -0.01
C HIS A 120 7.94 0.30 -0.24
N ILE A 121 6.98 -0.15 -1.05
CA ILE A 121 6.90 -1.55 -1.50
C ILE A 121 8.15 -1.92 -2.32
N GLY A 122 8.68 -1.00 -3.12
CA GLY A 122 9.96 -1.18 -3.82
C GLY A 122 11.14 -1.37 -2.86
N GLN A 123 11.16 -0.66 -1.74
CA GLN A 123 12.17 -0.85 -0.68
C GLN A 123 12.06 -2.23 -0.04
N LEU A 124 10.84 -2.70 0.29
CA LEU A 124 10.62 -4.07 0.77
C LEU A 124 11.16 -5.09 -0.22
N ALA A 125 10.86 -4.91 -1.52
CA ALA A 125 11.33 -5.80 -2.57
C ALA A 125 12.85 -5.83 -2.71
N MET A 126 13.53 -4.70 -2.53
CA MET A 126 14.99 -4.64 -2.48
C MET A 126 15.52 -5.38 -1.24
N LEU A 127 14.92 -5.15 -0.05
CA LEU A 127 15.33 -5.78 1.19
C LEU A 127 15.15 -7.31 1.16
N ARG A 128 14.18 -7.83 0.40
CA ARG A 128 14.04 -9.29 0.16
C ARG A 128 15.32 -9.88 -0.46
N ARG A 129 15.96 -9.16 -1.40
CA ARG A 129 17.24 -9.59 -1.99
C ARG A 129 18.37 -9.55 -0.97
N VAL A 130 18.42 -8.51 -0.14
CA VAL A 130 19.43 -8.38 0.91
C VAL A 130 19.29 -9.49 1.95
N ALA A 131 18.07 -9.90 2.26
CA ALA A 131 17.76 -11.04 3.14
C ALA A 131 18.05 -12.42 2.51
N GLY A 132 18.69 -12.49 1.33
CA GLY A 132 18.99 -13.76 0.66
C GLY A 132 17.77 -14.50 0.10
N SER A 133 16.61 -13.84 -0.01
CA SER A 133 15.35 -14.46 -0.41
C SER A 133 14.65 -13.55 -1.44
N PRO A 134 15.18 -13.45 -2.66
CA PRO A 134 14.68 -12.53 -3.68
C PRO A 134 13.26 -12.89 -4.15
N ILE A 135 12.46 -11.88 -4.49
CA ILE A 135 11.16 -12.08 -5.14
C ILE A 135 11.37 -12.72 -6.51
N ILE A 136 10.52 -13.68 -6.86
CA ILE A 136 10.49 -14.33 -8.18
C ILE A 136 10.16 -13.28 -9.26
N ALA A 137 10.94 -13.25 -10.34
CA ALA A 137 10.71 -12.33 -11.44
C ALA A 137 9.36 -12.61 -12.13
N GLU A 138 8.63 -11.54 -12.45
CA GLU A 138 7.31 -11.63 -13.06
C GLU A 138 7.10 -10.46 -14.04
N ASN A 139 6.40 -10.72 -15.13
CA ASN A 139 5.94 -9.67 -16.03
C ASN A 139 4.63 -9.05 -15.53
N PHE A 140 4.71 -7.91 -14.84
CA PHE A 140 3.53 -7.24 -14.28
C PHE A 140 2.54 -6.72 -15.33
N MET A 141 2.95 -6.53 -16.59
CA MET A 141 2.01 -6.18 -17.68
C MET A 141 1.05 -7.34 -17.99
N GLY A 142 1.44 -8.58 -17.70
CA GLY A 142 0.61 -9.78 -17.90
C GLY A 142 -0.05 -10.30 -16.62
N ALA A 143 0.08 -9.60 -15.49
CA ALA A 143 -0.53 -10.01 -14.22
C ALA A 143 -2.05 -9.78 -14.24
N ASP A 144 -2.84 -10.70 -13.66
CA ASP A 144 -4.29 -10.51 -13.48
C ASP A 144 -4.54 -9.49 -12.35
N ILE A 145 -4.57 -8.22 -12.73
CA ILE A 145 -4.90 -7.09 -11.87
C ILE A 145 -6.12 -6.40 -12.49
N GLY A 146 -7.20 -6.34 -11.73
CA GLY A 146 -8.43 -5.64 -12.13
C GLY A 146 -8.80 -4.58 -11.10
N ALA A 147 -9.42 -3.48 -11.54
CA ALA A 147 -9.93 -2.45 -10.64
C ALA A 147 -10.86 -3.08 -9.57
N GLY A 148 -10.63 -2.75 -8.30
CA GLY A 148 -11.38 -3.30 -7.17
C GLY A 148 -11.05 -4.74 -6.77
N LYS A 149 -10.16 -5.44 -7.50
CA LYS A 149 -9.66 -6.77 -7.10
C LYS A 149 -8.52 -6.63 -6.09
N ILE A 150 -8.83 -6.17 -4.89
CA ILE A 150 -7.84 -6.03 -3.81
C ILE A 150 -7.44 -7.40 -3.28
N LYS A 151 -6.13 -7.64 -3.16
CA LYS A 151 -5.60 -8.87 -2.56
C LYS A 151 -5.99 -8.96 -1.08
N LYS A 152 -6.23 -10.19 -0.63
CA LYS A 152 -6.38 -10.52 0.78
C LYS A 152 -5.15 -11.30 1.21
N LYS A 153 -4.71 -11.13 2.45
CA LYS A 153 -3.69 -12.01 3.01
C LYS A 153 -4.20 -13.46 2.95
N LYS A 154 -3.37 -14.35 2.41
CA LYS A 154 -3.63 -15.79 2.37
C LYS A 154 -3.20 -16.45 3.66
#